data_AF-A0A957DWE5-F1
#
_entry.id   AF-A0A957DWE5-F1
#
_cell.length_a   1.000
_cell.length_b   1.000
_cell.length_c   1.000
_cell.angle_alpha   90.00
_cell.angle_beta   90.00
_cell.angle_gamma   90.00
#
_symmetry.space_group_name_H-M   'P 1'
#
loop_
_entity.id
_entity.type
_entity.pdbx_description
1 polymer ?
#
loop_
_entity_poly.entity_id
_entity_poly.type
_entity_poly.pdbx_seq_one_letter_code
_entity_poly.pdbx_strand_id
1 'polypeptide(L)'
;MPKISIIIPHLNGKHLLDDCLGSLRRQTFTDFEVLLVDNGSSDGTQAYVREHFPEVKILELGRNFGFTGACNAGWEASTGEIVILLNNDTEVEPSWLREVWRAFEQNPQVGSVASKMLLFDQRDTFHTAGDFYRVDGIPGNRGV
;
A
#
# COMPACT_ATOMS: atom_id res chain seq x y z
N MET A 1 10.07 11.08 12.54
CA MET A 1 9.82 9.86 11.74
C MET A 1 8.32 9.84 11.50
N PRO A 2 7.85 9.47 10.30
CA PRO A 2 6.42 9.38 10.03
C PRO A 2 5.76 8.32 10.92
N LYS A 3 4.45 8.41 11.16
CA LYS A 3 3.72 7.36 11.88
C LYS A 3 3.46 6.13 11.03
N ILE A 4 3.21 6.34 9.74
CA ILE A 4 2.86 5.27 8.80
C ILE A 4 3.82 5.31 7.60
N SER A 5 4.37 4.16 7.22
CA SER A 5 5.04 3.98 5.93
C SER A 5 4.19 3.12 5.02
N ILE A 6 3.87 3.65 3.83
CA ILE A 6 3.12 2.93 2.80
C ILE A 6 4.12 2.44 1.76
N ILE A 7 4.16 1.14 1.54
CA ILE A 7 5.00 0.49 0.54
C ILE A 7 4.12 0.08 -0.62
N ILE A 8 4.48 0.55 -1.81
CA ILE A 8 3.79 0.22 -3.05
C ILE A 8 4.77 -0.53 -3.96
N PRO A 9 4.73 -1.88 -3.99
CA PRO A 9 5.51 -2.64 -4.98
C PRO A 9 4.99 -2.33 -6.38
N HIS A 10 5.88 -2.00 -7.30
CA HIS A 10 5.50 -1.51 -8.62
C HIS A 10 6.33 -2.14 -9.75
N LEU A 11 5.66 -2.52 -10.83
CA LEU A 11 6.30 -2.98 -12.07
C LEU A 11 5.40 -2.65 -13.27
N ASN A 12 5.87 -1.78 -14.17
CA ASN A 12 5.22 -1.44 -15.45
C ASN A 12 3.71 -1.11 -15.34
N GLY A 13 3.34 -0.33 -14.32
CA GLY A 13 1.96 -0.01 -14.00
C GLY A 13 1.67 1.49 -13.99
N LYS A 14 2.43 2.31 -14.73
CA LYS A 14 2.34 3.78 -14.66
C LYS A 14 0.91 4.32 -14.72
N HIS A 15 0.07 3.73 -15.56
CA HIS A 15 -1.33 4.12 -15.76
C HIS A 15 -2.24 3.93 -14.53
N LEU A 16 -1.81 3.15 -13.54
CA LEU A 16 -2.56 2.90 -12.29
C LEU A 16 -2.22 3.94 -11.20
N LEU A 17 -1.10 4.64 -11.35
CA LEU A 17 -0.55 5.48 -10.29
C LEU A 17 -1.37 6.74 -10.02
N ASP A 18 -2.14 7.22 -11.00
CA ASP A 18 -2.98 8.40 -10.81
C ASP A 18 -4.09 8.14 -9.79
N ASP A 19 -4.77 7.00 -9.90
CA ASP A 19 -5.81 6.62 -8.94
C ASP A 19 -5.19 6.30 -7.58
N CYS A 20 -4.13 5.48 -7.56
CA CYS A 20 -3.47 5.05 -6.33
C CYS A 20 -2.83 6.22 -5.56
N LEU A 21 -1.84 6.90 -6.16
CA LEU A 21 -1.11 7.98 -5.49
C LEU A 21 -2.00 9.22 -5.33
N GLY A 22 -2.92 9.48 -6.27
CA GLY A 22 -3.92 10.54 -6.15
C GLY A 22 -4.85 10.32 -4.96
N SER A 23 -5.23 9.08 -4.64
CA SER A 23 -6.05 8.78 -3.46
C SER A 23 -5.29 8.92 -2.14
N LEU A 24 -3.97 8.63 -2.15
CA LEU A 24 -3.10 8.87 -1.00
C LEU A 24 -2.91 10.37 -0.71
N ARG A 25 -2.85 11.22 -1.74
CA ARG A 25 -2.84 12.69 -1.54
C ARG A 25 -4.10 13.23 -0.86
N ARG A 26 -5.24 12.54 -1.02
CA ARG A 26 -6.53 12.94 -0.44
C ARG A 26 -6.70 12.51 1.02
N GLN A 27 -5.71 11.85 1.62
CA GLN A 27 -5.82 11.37 2.99
C GLN A 27 -5.92 12.52 3.99
N THR A 28 -6.86 12.38 4.93
CA THR A 28 -7.08 13.33 6.04
C THR A 28 -6.07 13.18 7.18
N PHE A 29 -5.35 12.06 7.21
CA PHE A 29 -4.21 11.82 8.10
C PHE A 29 -2.92 12.11 7.33
N THR A 30 -2.07 13.01 7.83
CA THR A 30 -0.93 13.56 7.08
C THR A 30 0.45 13.10 7.58
N ASP A 31 0.53 12.37 8.69
CA ASP A 31 1.80 11.91 9.28
C ASP A 31 2.25 10.56 8.71
N PHE A 32 2.47 10.51 7.40
CA PHE A 32 2.84 9.30 6.69
C PHE A 32 3.87 9.57 5.59
N GLU A 33 4.55 8.51 5.14
CA GLU A 33 5.37 8.51 3.94
C GLU A 33 4.90 7.46 2.93
N VAL A 34 5.21 7.69 1.66
CA VAL A 34 4.96 6.73 0.58
C VAL A 34 6.29 6.33 -0.05
N LEU A 35 6.56 5.03 -0.08
CA LEU A 35 7.68 4.40 -0.75
C LEU A 35 7.15 3.59 -1.93
N LEU A 36 7.32 4.12 -3.14
CA LEU A 36 7.11 3.36 -4.37
C LEU A 36 8.36 2.53 -4.65
N VAL A 37 8.24 1.22 -4.52
CA VAL A 37 9.35 0.29 -4.79
C VAL A 37 9.27 -0.13 -6.25
N ASP A 38 10.06 0.55 -7.09
CA ASP A 38 10.17 0.23 -8.51
C ASP A 38 11.00 -1.04 -8.72
N ASN A 39 10.31 -2.10 -9.13
CA ASN A 39 10.86 -3.45 -9.30
C ASN A 39 11.46 -3.66 -10.70
N GLY A 40 12.04 -2.61 -11.27
CA GLY A 40 12.64 -2.61 -12.60
C GLY A 40 11.67 -2.26 -13.73
N SER A 41 10.86 -1.20 -13.57
CA SER A 41 9.96 -0.75 -14.64
C SER A 41 10.70 -0.08 -15.80
N SER A 42 10.15 -0.22 -17.00
CA SER A 42 10.67 0.36 -18.25
C SER A 42 9.64 1.21 -19.01
N ASP A 43 8.49 1.49 -18.39
CA ASP A 43 7.37 2.26 -18.96
C ASP A 43 7.42 3.77 -18.68
N GLY A 44 8.52 4.25 -18.09
CA GLY A 44 8.73 5.64 -17.70
C GLY A 44 8.14 6.00 -16.33
N THR A 45 7.77 5.02 -15.50
CA THR A 45 7.24 5.24 -14.14
C THR A 45 8.10 6.18 -13.30
N GLN A 46 9.43 5.99 -13.30
CA GLN A 46 10.30 6.74 -12.38
C GLN A 46 10.36 8.23 -12.75
N ALA A 47 10.35 8.57 -14.05
CA ALA A 47 10.26 9.94 -14.51
C ALA A 47 8.87 10.54 -14.18
N TYR A 48 7.82 9.77 -14.46
CA TYR A 48 6.44 10.16 -14.21
C TYR A 48 6.19 10.54 -12.75
N VAL A 49 6.62 9.68 -11.82
CA VAL A 49 6.41 9.86 -10.37
C VAL A 49 7.21 11.04 -9.86
N ARG A 50 8.47 11.23 -10.30
CA ARG A 50 9.26 12.40 -9.90
C ARG A 50 8.62 13.72 -10.34
N GLU A 51 7.98 13.74 -11.49
CA GLU A 51 7.32 14.93 -12.04
C GLU A 51 5.97 15.20 -11.38
N HIS A 52 5.12 14.17 -11.27
CA HIS A 52 3.72 14.33 -10.88
C HIS A 52 3.46 14.08 -9.39
N PHE A 53 4.34 13.34 -8.72
CA PHE A 53 4.25 12.93 -7.31
C PHE A 53 5.59 13.11 -6.57
N PRO A 54 6.16 14.33 -6.55
CA PRO A 54 7.50 14.59 -5.99
C PRO A 54 7.63 14.29 -4.48
N GLU A 55 6.51 14.19 -3.76
CA GLU A 55 6.48 13.77 -2.35
C GLU A 55 6.67 12.25 -2.14
N VAL A 56 6.51 11.44 -3.19
CA VAL A 56 6.66 9.99 -3.13
C VAL A 56 8.14 9.63 -3.27
N LYS A 57 8.66 8.84 -2.33
CA LYS A 57 10.02 8.30 -2.40
C LYS A 57 10.04 7.11 -3.35
N ILE A 58 10.99 7.07 -4.26
CA ILE A 58 11.17 5.95 -5.18
C ILE A 58 12.38 5.13 -4.74
N LEU A 59 12.17 3.83 -4.52
CA LEU A 59 13.24 2.84 -4.33
C LEU A 59 13.37 2.01 -5.61
N GLU A 60 14.40 2.31 -6.42
CA GLU A 60 14.65 1.60 -7.67
C GLU A 60 15.51 0.36 -7.43
N LEU A 61 14.95 -0.83 -7.66
CA LEU A 61 15.67 -2.10 -7.51
C LEU A 61 16.51 -2.46 -8.75
N GLY A 62 16.26 -1.82 -9.89
CA GLY A 62 16.98 -2.01 -11.15
C GLY A 62 16.68 -3.32 -11.89
N ARG A 63 16.00 -4.28 -11.26
CA ARG A 63 15.46 -5.50 -11.89
C ARG A 63 14.30 -6.05 -11.07
N ASN A 64 13.56 -6.99 -11.66
CA ASN A 64 12.44 -7.65 -11.00
C ASN A 64 12.91 -8.74 -10.02
N PHE A 65 12.64 -8.54 -8.72
CA PHE A 65 12.88 -9.50 -7.63
C PHE A 65 11.62 -10.25 -7.18
N GLY A 66 10.54 -10.17 -7.97
CA GLY A 66 9.21 -10.66 -7.60
C GLY A 66 8.49 -9.71 -6.63
N PHE A 67 7.22 -9.99 -6.38
CA PHE A 67 6.36 -9.17 -5.51
C PHE A 67 6.92 -9.07 -4.09
N THR A 68 7.26 -10.22 -3.49
CA THR A 68 7.81 -10.28 -2.13
C THR A 68 9.18 -9.60 -2.01
N GLY A 69 10.02 -9.68 -3.04
CA GLY A 69 11.30 -8.97 -3.08
C GLY A 69 11.13 -7.46 -2.99
N ALA A 70 10.16 -6.90 -3.73
CA ALA A 70 9.83 -5.48 -3.67
C ALA A 70 9.24 -5.08 -2.30
N CYS A 71 8.31 -5.88 -1.75
CA CYS A 71 7.76 -5.62 -0.41
C CYS A 71 8.85 -5.62 0.67
N ASN A 72 9.76 -6.61 0.65
CA ASN A 72 10.83 -6.73 1.64
C ASN A 72 11.83 -5.56 1.53
N ALA A 73 12.22 -5.17 0.32
CA ALA A 73 13.10 -4.01 0.14
C ALA A 73 12.43 -2.71 0.62
N GLY A 74 11.12 -2.55 0.38
CA GLY A 74 10.34 -1.45 0.92
C GLY A 74 10.27 -1.47 2.45
N TRP A 75 10.12 -2.65 3.05
CA TRP A 75 10.08 -2.82 4.50
C TRP A 75 11.39 -2.38 5.14
N GLU A 76 12.52 -2.82 4.60
CA GLU A 76 13.85 -2.43 5.07
C GLU A 76 14.10 -0.92 4.95
N ALA A 77 13.52 -0.27 3.95
CA ALA A 77 13.66 1.18 3.73
C ALA A 77 12.61 2.03 4.49
N SER A 78 11.60 1.40 5.09
CA SER A 78 10.52 2.10 5.79
C SER A 78 10.97 2.65 7.15
N THR A 79 10.41 3.79 7.56
CA THR A 79 10.78 4.46 8.82
C THR A 79 9.61 4.69 9.79
N GLY A 80 8.41 4.26 9.40
CA GLY A 80 7.18 4.40 10.14
C GLY A 80 7.00 3.35 11.22
N GLU A 81 6.19 3.68 12.22
CA GLU A 81 5.79 2.76 13.29
C GLU A 81 4.86 1.66 12.75
N ILE A 82 3.97 2.03 11.82
CA ILE A 82 3.08 1.11 11.12
C ILE A 82 3.52 1.03 9.65
N VAL A 83 3.65 -0.18 9.15
CA VAL A 83 3.94 -0.44 7.74
C VAL A 83 2.68 -0.97 7.05
N ILE A 84 2.34 -0.39 5.91
CA ILE A 84 1.23 -0.84 5.06
C ILE A 84 1.80 -1.29 3.71
N LEU A 85 1.41 -2.48 3.28
CA LEU A 85 1.61 -2.95 1.90
C LEU A 85 0.36 -2.60 1.09
N LEU A 86 0.49 -1.72 0.10
CA LEU A 86 -0.62 -1.26 -0.74
C LEU A 86 -0.30 -1.54 -2.20
N ASN A 87 -1.19 -2.24 -2.90
CA ASN A 87 -0.98 -2.49 -4.33
C ASN A 87 -1.19 -1.22 -5.16
N ASN A 88 -0.45 -1.10 -6.26
CA ASN A 88 -0.49 0.04 -7.17
C ASN A 88 -1.81 0.19 -7.97
N ASP A 89 -2.66 -0.84 -7.98
CA ASP A 89 -3.96 -0.91 -8.67
C ASP A 89 -5.15 -0.66 -7.72
N THR A 90 -4.92 -0.02 -6.58
CA THR A 90 -5.94 0.26 -5.56
C THR A 90 -6.26 1.74 -5.45
N GLU A 91 -7.46 2.05 -4.95
CA GLU A 91 -7.85 3.39 -4.54
C GLU A 91 -8.34 3.35 -3.08
N VAL A 92 -7.89 4.31 -2.26
CA VAL A 92 -8.25 4.38 -0.85
C VAL A 92 -9.14 5.58 -0.52
N GLU A 93 -10.10 5.38 0.39
CA GLU A 93 -10.99 6.45 0.87
C GLU A 93 -10.23 7.54 1.63
N PRO A 94 -10.65 8.82 1.62
CA PRO A 94 -9.94 9.93 2.27
C PRO A 94 -9.68 9.77 3.78
N SER A 95 -10.48 8.97 4.48
CA SER A 95 -10.31 8.70 5.91
C SER A 95 -9.55 7.39 6.20
N TRP A 96 -9.09 6.68 5.17
CA TRP A 96 -8.54 5.33 5.31
C TRP A 96 -7.35 5.26 6.28
N LEU A 97 -6.33 6.10 6.11
CA LEU A 97 -5.18 6.13 7.03
C LEU A 97 -5.56 6.53 8.46
N ARG A 98 -6.54 7.42 8.61
CA ARG A 98 -7.07 7.81 9.92
C ARG A 98 -7.67 6.60 10.64
N GLU A 99 -8.45 5.78 9.93
CA GLU A 99 -9.07 4.58 10.51
C GLU A 99 -8.05 3.47 10.78
N VAL A 100 -7.03 3.30 9.92
CA VAL A 100 -5.91 2.39 10.21
C VAL A 100 -5.19 2.80 11.49
N TRP A 101 -4.80 4.08 11.62
CA TRP A 101 -4.16 4.60 12.84
C TRP A 101 -5.03 4.37 14.07
N ARG A 102 -6.33 4.71 13.98
CA ARG A 102 -7.30 4.52 15.05
C ARG A 102 -7.44 3.06 15.49
N ALA A 103 -7.40 2.11 14.55
CA ALA A 103 -7.53 0.69 14.86
C ALA A 103 -6.41 0.20 15.78
N PHE A 104 -5.17 0.64 15.54
CA PHE A 104 -4.03 0.33 16.41
C PHE A 104 -4.09 1.10 17.74
N GLU A 105 -4.46 2.39 17.74
CA GLU A 105 -4.60 3.16 18.98
C GLU A 105 -5.65 2.56 19.93
N GLN A 106 -6.75 2.06 19.39
CA GLN A 106 -7.83 1.48 20.19
C GLN A 106 -7.56 0.05 20.63
N ASN A 107 -6.63 -0.66 19.97
CA ASN A 107 -6.35 -2.06 20.24
C ASN A 107 -4.83 -2.31 20.31
N PRO A 108 -4.15 -1.88 21.39
CA PRO A 108 -2.69 -1.97 21.50
C PRO A 108 -2.10 -3.38 21.39
N GLN A 109 -2.92 -4.42 21.57
CA GLN A 109 -2.55 -5.83 21.44
C GLN A 109 -2.59 -6.36 20.00
N VAL A 110 -3.11 -5.59 19.04
CA VAL A 110 -3.25 -6.04 17.65
C VAL A 110 -1.91 -5.90 16.91
N GLY A 111 -1.45 -7.00 16.30
CA GLY A 111 -0.22 -7.02 15.51
C GLY A 111 -0.40 -6.65 14.03
N SER A 112 -1.60 -6.81 13.47
CA SER A 112 -1.92 -6.44 12.09
C SER A 112 -3.41 -6.20 11.90
N VAL A 113 -3.76 -5.34 10.94
CA VAL A 113 -5.15 -5.05 10.55
C VAL A 113 -5.30 -5.24 9.04
N ALA A 114 -6.48 -5.61 8.61
CA ALA A 114 -6.85 -5.66 7.20
C ALA A 114 -7.96 -4.66 6.93
N SER A 115 -7.91 -4.01 5.77
CA SER A 115 -8.96 -3.11 5.33
C SER A 115 -10.10 -3.88 4.69
N LYS A 116 -11.31 -3.36 4.82
CA LYS A 116 -12.41 -3.76 3.95
C LYS A 116 -12.08 -3.33 2.52
N MET A 117 -12.13 -4.27 1.58
CA MET A 117 -11.94 -4.05 0.16
C MET A 117 -13.27 -4.20 -0.59
N LEU A 118 -13.51 -3.28 -1.52
CA LEU A 118 -14.60 -3.31 -2.48
C LEU A 118 -14.03 -3.55 -3.88
N LEU A 119 -14.84 -4.03 -4.81
CA LEU A 119 -14.43 -4.15 -6.21
C LEU A 119 -14.27 -2.76 -6.85
N PHE A 120 -13.21 -2.59 -7.64
CA PHE A 120 -12.89 -1.29 -8.25
C PHE A 120 -13.90 -0.88 -9.33
N ASP A 121 -14.40 -1.84 -10.10
CA ASP A 121 -15.40 -1.67 -11.15
C ASP A 121 -16.84 -1.73 -10.62
N GLN A 122 -17.05 -2.31 -9.44
CA GLN A 122 -18.34 -2.43 -8.75
C GLN A 122 -18.22 -1.87 -7.32
N ARG A 123 -18.25 -0.54 -7.22
CA ARG A 123 -17.91 0.23 -6.01
C ARG A 123 -18.82 -0.02 -4.80
N ASP A 124 -19.95 -0.67 -4.98
CA ASP A 124 -20.90 -1.08 -3.94
C ASP A 124 -20.76 -2.57 -3.56
N THR A 125 -19.90 -3.30 -4.26
CA THR A 125 -19.74 -4.75 -4.09
C THR A 125 -18.54 -5.06 -3.20
N PHE A 126 -18.83 -5.75 -2.10
CA PHE A 126 -17.82 -6.19 -1.14
C PHE A 126 -16.97 -7.32 -1.72
N HIS A 127 -15.64 -7.19 -1.64
CA HIS A 127 -14.70 -8.22 -2.04
C HIS A 127 -14.24 -9.04 -0.83
N THR A 128 -13.55 -8.40 0.13
CA THR A 128 -12.99 -9.07 1.30
C THR A 128 -12.82 -8.13 2.49
N ALA A 129 -12.83 -8.67 3.71
CA ALA A 129 -12.40 -8.00 4.94
C ALA A 129 -11.08 -8.59 5.48
N GLY A 130 -10.24 -9.09 4.59
CA GLY A 130 -8.90 -9.58 4.89
C GLY A 130 -8.80 -11.09 5.08
N ASP A 131 -7.59 -11.54 5.36
CA ASP A 131 -7.28 -12.96 5.48
C ASP A 131 -7.18 -13.42 6.95
N PHE A 132 -7.22 -14.73 7.14
CA PHE A 132 -6.93 -15.39 8.40
C PHE A 132 -6.06 -16.61 8.17
N TYR A 133 -5.23 -16.95 9.14
CA TYR A 133 -4.52 -18.21 9.14
C TYR A 133 -5.28 -19.23 9.97
N ARG A 134 -5.39 -20.44 9.42
CA ARG A 134 -5.88 -21.61 10.16
C ARG A 134 -4.74 -22.18 11.01
N VAL A 135 -5.09 -23.05 11.95
CA VAL A 135 -4.13 -23.71 12.84
C VAL A 135 -3.11 -24.60 12.10
N ASP A 136 -3.42 -25.01 10.87
CA ASP A 136 -2.55 -25.76 9.97
C ASP A 136 -1.67 -24.85 9.08
N GLY A 137 -1.73 -23.52 9.27
CA GLY A 137 -0.96 -22.55 8.50
C GLY A 137 -1.53 -22.21 7.13
N ILE A 138 -2.68 -22.80 6.74
CA ILE A 138 -3.32 -22.48 5.46
C ILE A 138 -4.04 -21.13 5.59
N PRO A 139 -3.76 -20.14 4.70
CA PRO A 139 -4.52 -18.91 4.69
C PRO A 139 -5.94 -19.14 4.15
N GLY A 140 -6.90 -18.42 4.70
CA GLY A 140 -8.25 -18.31 4.17
C GLY A 140 -8.66 -16.85 4.08
N ASN A 141 -9.57 -16.53 3.16
CA ASN A 141 -10.07 -15.18 2.97
C ASN A 141 -11.40 -14.98 3.72
N ARG A 142 -11.61 -13.80 4.33
CA ARG A 142 -12.92 -13.36 4.85
C ARG A 142 -13.65 -12.57 3.76
N GLY A 143 -14.11 -13.28 2.75
CA GLY A 143 -14.62 -12.71 1.52
C GLY A 143 -14.71 -13.78 0.43
N VAL A 144 -14.72 -13.34 -0.83
CA VAL A 144 -14.66 -14.23 -2.01
C VAL A 144 -13.28 -14.84 -2.19
#